data_AF-A0A3S3NBS8-F1
#
_entry.id   AF-A0A3S3NBS8-F1
#
_cell.length_a   1.000
_cell.length_b   1.000
_cell.length_c   1.000
_cell.angle_alpha   90.00
_cell.angle_beta   90.00
_cell.angle_gamma   90.00
#
_symmetry.space_group_name_H-M   'P 1'
#
loop_
_entity.id
_entity.type
_entity.pdbx_description
1 polymer ?
#
loop_
_entity_poly.entity_id
_entity_poly.type
_entity_poly.pdbx_seq_one_letter_code
_entity_poly.pdbx_strand_id
1 'polypeptide(L)' 'MMTALAAALVLGLAPDPAKGTLRAMPRLAQSWSCSPHKTCSKTIESCEEAYWLLENCSWGGKLDRDHDGVPCENLCPGG' A
#
# COMPACT_ATOMS: atom_id res chain seq x y z
N MET A 1 -43.92 -16.71 -31.23
CA MET A 1 -44.81 -16.26 -30.14
C MET A 1 -43.92 -15.84 -28.98
N MET A 2 -43.90 -14.54 -28.67
CA MET A 2 -43.34 -13.89 -27.47
C MET A 2 -41.83 -14.05 -27.19
N THR A 3 -41.04 -13.02 -26.91
CA THR A 3 -41.13 -11.56 -26.99
C THR A 3 -39.72 -11.10 -26.65
N ALA A 4 -39.20 -10.14 -27.41
CA ALA A 4 -38.02 -9.38 -27.01
C ALA A 4 -38.33 -8.62 -25.71
N LEU A 5 -37.46 -8.72 -24.72
CA LEU A 5 -37.33 -7.70 -23.68
C LEU A 5 -35.83 -7.49 -23.44
N ALA A 6 -35.35 -6.42 -24.05
CA ALA A 6 -34.10 -5.79 -23.68
C ALA A 6 -34.19 -5.31 -22.22
N ALA A 7 -33.19 -5.63 -21.42
CA ALA A 7 -32.89 -4.90 -20.19
C ALA A 7 -31.44 -4.45 -20.31
N ALA A 8 -31.27 -3.24 -20.83
CA ALA A 8 -30.03 -2.49 -20.70
C ALA A 8 -29.86 -2.14 -19.21
N LEU A 9 -29.04 -2.90 -18.47
CA LEU A 9 -28.47 -2.41 -17.22
C LEU A 9 -27.16 -1.70 -17.56
N VAL A 10 -27.30 -0.42 -17.92
CA VAL A 10 -26.21 0.54 -17.90
C VAL A 10 -25.95 0.87 -16.42
N LEU A 11 -25.13 0.05 -15.75
CA LEU A 11 -24.53 0.47 -14.48
C LEU A 11 -23.25 1.23 -14.82
N GLY A 12 -23.38 2.55 -14.87
CA GLY A 12 -22.27 3.48 -15.01
C GLY A 12 -21.38 3.49 -13.77
N LEU A 13 -20.39 2.59 -13.72
CA LEU A 13 -19.20 2.80 -12.90
C LEU A 13 -18.19 3.59 -13.74
N ALA A 14 -18.51 4.87 -13.98
CA ALA A 14 -17.46 5.82 -14.30
C ALA A 14 -16.52 5.86 -13.08
N PRO A 15 -15.21 5.60 -13.24
CA PRO A 15 -14.28 5.77 -12.14
C PRO A 15 -14.27 7.25 -11.73
N ASP A 16 -14.59 7.53 -10.47
CA ASP A 16 -14.51 8.86 -9.88
C ASP A 16 -13.09 9.44 -10.08
N PRO A 17 -12.92 10.61 -10.74
CA PRO A 17 -11.59 11.19 -10.96
C PRO A 17 -10.96 11.82 -9.70
N ALA A 18 -11.53 11.58 -8.51
CA ALA A 18 -11.12 12.22 -7.26
C ALA A 18 -10.20 11.36 -6.36
N LYS A 19 -9.93 10.10 -6.70
CA LYS A 19 -8.82 9.35 -6.09
C LYS A 19 -7.70 9.30 -7.10
N GLY A 20 -6.72 10.17 -6.88
CA GLY A 20 -5.54 10.32 -7.73
C GLY A 20 -5.01 8.96 -8.16
N THR A 21 -4.85 8.81 -9.47
CA THR A 21 -4.08 7.74 -10.08
C THR A 21 -2.64 7.81 -9.55
N LEU A 22 -2.41 7.27 -8.35
CA LEU A 22 -1.12 6.70 -8.01
C LEU A 22 -0.97 5.56 -9.01
N ARG A 23 -0.32 5.88 -10.12
CA ARG A 23 0.19 4.95 -11.10
C ARG A 23 0.69 3.76 -10.30
N ALA A 24 0.00 2.62 -10.40
CA ALA A 24 0.48 1.37 -9.81
C ALA A 24 1.76 1.05 -10.57
N MET A 25 2.85 1.67 -10.12
CA MET A 25 4.20 1.38 -10.54
C MET A 25 4.29 -0.14 -10.36
N PRO A 26 4.73 -0.90 -11.37
CA PRO A 26 4.94 -2.32 -11.16
C PRO A 26 5.88 -2.41 -9.96
N ARG A 27 5.33 -2.88 -8.81
CA ARG A 27 6.14 -3.25 -7.67
C ARG A 27 6.95 -4.40 -8.23
N LEU A 28 8.19 -4.11 -8.65
CA LEU A 28 9.24 -5.11 -8.75
C LEU A 28 9.03 -5.97 -7.50
N ALA A 29 8.83 -7.27 -7.68
CA ALA A 29 8.59 -8.18 -6.56
C ALA A 29 9.86 -8.19 -5.70
N GLN A 30 9.99 -7.20 -4.83
CA GLN A 30 11.07 -7.08 -3.88
C GLN A 30 10.77 -8.14 -2.83
N SER A 31 11.64 -9.14 -2.74
CA SER A 31 11.56 -10.16 -1.69
C SER A 31 12.20 -9.58 -0.43
N TRP A 32 11.44 -8.77 0.31
CA TRP A 32 11.85 -8.33 1.63
C TRP A 32 11.77 -9.48 2.63
N SER A 33 12.59 -9.43 3.67
CA SER A 33 12.62 -10.44 4.73
C SER A 33 12.60 -9.76 6.08
N CYS A 34 12.07 -10.46 7.09
CA CYS A 34 12.04 -9.99 8.48
C CYS A 34 13.41 -10.07 9.16
N SER A 35 14.47 -9.63 8.47
CA SER A 35 15.83 -9.58 8.98
C SER A 35 15.84 -8.87 10.33
N PRO A 36 16.28 -9.53 11.41
CA PRO A 36 16.26 -8.94 12.74
C PRO A 36 17.16 -7.70 12.79
N HIS A 37 16.76 -6.68 13.56
CA HIS A 37 17.51 -5.45 13.81
C HIS A 37 17.59 -4.42 12.66
N LYS A 38 16.64 -4.42 11.72
CA LYS A 38 16.54 -3.26 10.83
C LYS A 38 16.09 -2.01 11.58
N THR A 39 16.70 -0.88 11.24
CA THR A 39 16.37 0.45 11.77
C THR A 39 16.23 1.44 10.61
N CYS A 40 15.29 2.38 10.76
CA CYS A 40 14.95 3.36 9.74
C CYS A 40 16.16 4.14 9.20
N SER A 41 17.09 4.53 10.07
CA SER A 41 18.23 5.37 9.66
C SER A 41 19.42 4.60 9.08
N LYS A 42 19.42 3.25 9.13
CA LYS A 42 20.64 2.46 8.82
C LYS A 42 20.45 1.36 7.78
N THR A 43 19.27 0.75 7.69
CA THR A 43 19.09 -0.49 6.92
C THR A 43 17.85 -0.50 6.04
N ILE A 44 16.94 0.44 6.25
CA ILE A 44 15.73 0.62 5.46
C ILE A 44 16.00 1.83 4.57
N GLU A 45 15.86 1.65 3.27
CA GLU A 45 16.18 2.68 2.28
C GLU A 45 14.94 3.15 1.52
N SER A 46 13.78 2.53 1.76
CA SER A 46 12.53 2.87 1.08
C SER A 46 11.32 2.68 1.98
N CYS A 47 10.31 3.49 1.74
CA CYS A 47 9.06 3.44 2.48
C CYS A 47 8.30 2.15 2.26
N GLU A 48 8.26 1.66 1.01
CA GLU A 48 7.58 0.41 0.73
C GLU A 48 8.19 -0.76 1.52
N GLU A 49 9.51 -0.75 1.74
CA GLU A 49 10.17 -1.72 2.61
C GLU A 49 9.74 -1.53 4.07
N ALA A 50 9.72 -0.29 4.56
CA ALA A 50 9.30 0.03 5.93
C ALA A 50 7.87 -0.45 6.23
N TYR A 51 6.93 -0.15 5.33
CA TYR A 51 5.53 -0.59 5.41
C TYR A 51 5.42 -2.11 5.35
N TRP A 52 6.15 -2.75 4.43
CA TRP A 52 6.13 -4.20 4.35
C TRP A 52 6.64 -4.84 5.64
N LEU A 53 7.73 -4.32 6.23
CA LEU A 53 8.26 -4.80 7.50
C LEU A 53 7.27 -4.60 8.66
N LEU A 54 6.57 -3.46 8.70
CA LEU A 54 5.52 -3.19 9.69
C LEU A 54 4.39 -4.23 9.62
N GLU A 55 3.93 -4.54 8.41
CA GLU A 55 2.80 -5.46 8.19
C GLU A 55 3.16 -6.94 8.31
N ASN A 56 4.39 -7.32 7.94
CA ASN A 56 4.77 -8.73 7.77
C ASN A 56 5.69 -9.25 8.88
N CYS A 57 6.27 -8.38 9.72
CA CYS A 57 7.27 -8.78 10.71
C CYS A 57 6.82 -8.50 12.15
N SER A 58 7.02 -9.47 13.05
CA SER A 58 6.63 -9.35 14.46
C SER A 58 7.34 -8.23 15.23
N TRP A 59 8.50 -7.77 14.73
CA TRP A 59 9.24 -6.64 15.30
C TRP A 59 8.96 -5.32 14.56
N GLY A 60 8.20 -5.35 13.46
CA GLY A 60 7.95 -4.22 12.57
C GLY A 60 7.28 -3.03 13.28
N GLY A 61 6.44 -3.29 14.29
CA GLY A 61 5.85 -2.25 15.13
C GLY A 61 6.87 -1.36 15.86
N LYS A 62 8.15 -1.75 15.97
CA LYS A 62 9.20 -0.88 16.51
C LYS A 62 9.63 0.23 15.55
N LEU A 63 9.29 0.11 14.26
CA LEU A 63 9.59 1.10 13.23
C LEU A 63 8.63 2.29 13.25
N ASP A 64 7.44 2.06 13.80
CA ASP A 64 6.36 3.03 14.00
C ASP A 64 6.32 3.38 15.50
N ARG A 65 6.94 4.50 15.88
CA ARG A 65 7.20 4.81 17.30
C ARG A 65 5.92 5.27 17.99
N ASP A 66 5.06 5.96 17.28
CA ASP A 66 3.83 6.61 17.73
C ASP A 66 2.56 5.82 17.37
N HIS A 67 2.70 4.72 16.63
CA HIS A 67 1.66 3.75 16.30
C HIS A 67 0.52 4.34 15.46
N ASP A 68 0.86 5.27 14.57
CA ASP A 68 -0.07 5.92 13.64
C ASP A 68 -0.25 5.12 12.33
N GLY A 69 0.55 4.07 12.14
CA GLY A 69 0.59 3.24 10.94
C GLY A 69 1.63 3.68 9.92
N VAL A 70 2.44 4.71 10.20
CA VAL A 70 3.50 5.23 9.33
C VAL A 70 4.88 4.85 9.91
N PRO A 71 5.51 3.76 9.42
CA PRO A 71 6.83 3.40 9.89
C PRO A 71 7.87 4.35 9.30
N CYS A 72 8.90 4.66 10.09
CA CYS A 72 10.04 5.44 9.64
C CYS A 72 9.67 6.80 9.01
N GLU A 73 8.98 7.68 9.74
CA GLU A 73 8.53 9.02 9.28
C GLU A 73 9.63 9.88 8.61
N ASN A 74 10.91 9.69 8.99
CA ASN A 74 12.04 10.37 8.35
C ASN A 74 12.30 9.92 6.90
N LEU A 75 11.88 8.71 6.55
CA LEU A 75 11.90 8.18 5.19
C LEU A 75 10.56 8.41 4.49
N CYS A 76 9.46 8.33 5.25
CA CYS A 76 8.11 8.30 4.72
C CYS A 76 7.38 9.62 4.92
N PRO A 77 7.21 10.42 3.85
CA PRO A 77 6.49 11.67 3.95
C PRO A 77 5.00 11.37 4.20
N GLY A 78 4.48 11.74 5.37
CA GLY A 78 3.05 11.60 5.67
C GLY A 78 2.62 11.38 7.11
N GLY A 79 3.52 11.40 8.10
CA GLY A 79 3.16 11.44 9.54
C GLY A 79 2.49 12.76 9.91
#